data_AF-A0A7Y6BU12-F1
#
_entry.id   AF-A0A7Y6BU12-F1
#
_cell.length_a   1.000
_cell.length_b   1.000
_cell.length_c   1.000
_cell.angle_alpha   90.00
_cell.angle_beta   90.00
_cell.angle_gamma   90.00
#
_symmetry.space_group_name_H-M   'P 1'
#
loop_
_entity.id
_entity.type
_entity.pdbx_description
1 polymer ?
#
loop_
_entity_poly.entity_id
_entity_poly.type
_entity_poly.pdbx_seq_one_letter_code
_entity_poly.pdbx_strand_id
1 'polypeptide(L)'
;MIITSLIVAATLLVGGTLIVTFWNETISWLKRSIQKVQEWIKRSIYGTKLFLRKLGSGFQETSKHYVKDHNDRWNETVTTREVSADEVPPEIRQMAHMGVERDITNELAAKLHT
;
A
#
# COMPACT_ATOMS: atom_id res chain seq x y z
N MET A 1 -3.49 5.17 -13.15
CA MET A 1 -3.06 3.98 -13.94
C MET A 1 -1.74 3.35 -13.49
N ILE A 2 -1.01 3.86 -12.49
CA ILE A 2 0.37 3.39 -12.25
C ILE A 2 0.43 2.13 -11.34
N ILE A 3 -0.52 1.94 -10.42
CA ILE A 3 -0.38 0.91 -9.37
C ILE A 3 -0.78 -0.51 -9.81
N THR A 4 -1.84 -0.67 -10.60
CA THR A 4 -2.21 -2.00 -11.13
C THR A 4 -1.11 -2.59 -11.99
N SER A 5 -0.41 -1.76 -12.77
CA SER A 5 0.76 -2.16 -13.55
C SER A 5 1.98 -2.48 -12.68
N LEU A 6 2.23 -1.73 -11.60
CA LEU A 6 3.31 -1.97 -10.64
C LEU A 6 3.16 -3.32 -9.91
N ILE A 7 1.95 -3.65 -9.46
CA ILE A 7 1.66 -4.86 -8.67
C ILE A 7 1.95 -6.17 -9.43
N VAL A 8 1.96 -6.14 -10.77
CA VAL A 8 2.24 -7.30 -11.63
C VAL A 8 3.75 -7.54 -11.82
N ALA A 9 4.60 -6.53 -11.61
CA ALA A 9 6.05 -6.60 -11.83
C ALA A 9 6.88 -7.11 -10.61
N ALA A 10 6.21 -7.50 -9.52
CA ALA A 10 6.76 -7.68 -8.18
C ALA A 10 7.68 -8.91 -7.91
N THR A 11 8.56 -9.31 -8.82
CA THR A 11 9.29 -10.58 -8.68
C THR A 11 10.81 -10.53 -8.52
N LEU A 12 11.48 -9.37 -8.33
CA LEU A 12 12.96 -9.35 -8.22
C LEU A 12 13.56 -8.44 -7.14
N LEU A 13 13.10 -8.52 -5.89
CA LEU A 13 13.75 -7.78 -4.81
C LEU A 13 15.04 -8.42 -4.29
N VAL A 14 16.19 -7.86 -4.66
CA VAL A 14 17.49 -8.09 -3.99
C VAL A 14 17.66 -7.08 -2.85
N GLY A 15 17.46 -7.54 -1.62
CA GLY A 15 17.63 -6.80 -0.36
C GLY A 15 17.41 -7.75 0.82
N GLY A 16 17.83 -7.38 2.04
CA GLY A 16 17.77 -8.25 3.22
C GLY A 16 16.41 -8.96 3.42
N THR A 17 16.42 -10.20 3.91
CA THR A 17 15.26 -11.11 3.96
C THR A 17 14.01 -10.48 4.57
N LEU A 18 14.14 -9.74 5.67
CA LEU A 18 13.04 -9.05 6.34
C LEU A 18 12.37 -7.96 5.48
N ILE A 19 13.15 -7.23 4.68
CA ILE A 19 12.63 -6.17 3.79
C ILE A 19 11.81 -6.80 2.67
N VAL A 20 12.30 -7.90 2.09
CA VAL A 20 11.59 -8.63 1.03
C VAL A 20 10.25 -9.16 1.54
N THR A 21 10.24 -9.79 2.72
CA THR A 21 9.01 -10.32 3.32
C THR A 21 7.97 -9.23 3.56
N PHE A 22 8.37 -8.10 4.14
CA PHE A 22 7.48 -6.97 4.39
C PHE A 22 6.81 -6.45 3.11
N TRP A 23 7.59 -6.21 2.05
CA TRP A 23 7.05 -5.71 0.79
C TRP A 23 6.14 -6.74 0.09
N ASN A 24 6.52 -8.02 0.11
CA ASN A 24 5.68 -9.09 -0.43
C ASN A 24 4.33 -9.18 0.26
N GLU A 25 4.32 -9.06 1.59
CA GLU A 25 3.10 -9.08 2.38
C GLU A 25 2.23 -7.85 2.09
N THR A 26 2.85 -6.67 2.01
CA THR A 26 2.20 -5.40 1.63
C THR A 26 1.51 -5.52 0.28
N ILE A 27 2.20 -6.09 -0.72
CA ILE A 27 1.64 -6.30 -2.06
C ILE A 27 0.49 -7.31 -2.03
N SER A 28 0.65 -8.41 -1.28
CA SER A 28 -0.39 -9.44 -1.12
C SER A 28 -1.66 -8.85 -0.50
N TRP A 29 -1.51 -8.06 0.56
CA TRP A 29 -2.60 -7.35 1.18
C TRP A 29 -3.23 -6.33 0.22
N LEU A 30 -2.43 -5.53 -0.48
CA LEU A 30 -2.91 -4.51 -1.42
C LEU A 30 -3.73 -5.14 -2.56
N LYS A 31 -3.29 -6.28 -3.11
CA LYS A 31 -4.05 -7.06 -4.10
C LYS A 31 -5.43 -7.46 -3.57
N ARG A 32 -5.48 -7.99 -2.35
CA ARG A 32 -6.74 -8.40 -1.71
C ARG A 32 -7.66 -7.19 -1.44
N SER A 33 -7.09 -6.08 -0.99
CA SER A 33 -7.82 -4.83 -0.74
C SER A 33 -8.42 -4.28 -2.04
N ILE A 34 -7.63 -4.23 -3.12
CA ILE A 34 -8.10 -3.81 -4.45
C ILE A 34 -9.23 -4.73 -4.93
N GLN A 35 -9.08 -6.04 -4.84
CA GLN A 35 -10.11 -7.00 -5.26
C GLN A 35 -11.42 -6.79 -4.50
N LYS A 36 -11.36 -6.70 -3.18
CA LYS A 36 -12.54 -6.43 -2.34
C LYS A 36 -13.21 -5.10 -2.68
N VAL A 37 -12.41 -4.05 -2.88
CA VAL A 37 -12.93 -2.74 -3.24
C VAL A 37 -13.58 -2.79 -4.62
N GLN A 38 -12.98 -3.44 -5.61
CA GLN A 38 -13.54 -3.62 -6.95
C GLN A 38 -14.85 -4.41 -6.93
N GLU A 39 -14.94 -5.48 -6.14
CA GLU A 39 -16.17 -6.26 -5.94
C GLU A 39 -17.29 -5.40 -5.33
N TRP A 40 -16.94 -4.54 -4.37
CA TRP A 40 -17.89 -3.68 -3.68
C TRP A 40 -18.40 -2.53 -4.55
N ILE A 41 -17.49 -1.80 -5.21
CA ILE A 41 -17.85 -0.63 -6.04
C ILE A 41 -18.31 -1.01 -7.45
N LYS A 42 -18.03 -2.25 -7.89
CA LYS A 42 -18.30 -2.78 -9.24
C LYS A 42 -17.79 -1.89 -10.38
N ARG A 43 -16.62 -1.29 -10.18
CA ARG A 43 -15.97 -0.35 -11.10
C ARG A 43 -14.46 -0.53 -11.11
N SER A 44 -13.85 -0.02 -12.18
CA SER A 44 -12.40 0.07 -12.33
C SER A 44 -11.83 1.14 -11.41
N ILE A 45 -10.78 0.80 -10.68
CA ILE A 45 -10.01 1.72 -9.85
C ILE A 45 -9.03 2.49 -10.75
N TYR A 46 -9.05 3.82 -10.67
CA TYR A 46 -8.19 4.69 -11.48
C TYR A 46 -6.79 4.83 -10.87
N GLY A 47 -6.71 4.82 -9.55
CA GLY A 47 -5.47 4.98 -8.81
C GLY A 47 -5.58 4.40 -7.41
N THR A 48 -4.44 4.10 -6.83
CA THR A 48 -4.32 3.77 -5.42
C THR A 48 -3.15 4.55 -4.85
N LYS A 49 -3.12 4.79 -3.55
CA LYS A 49 -1.97 5.32 -2.82
C LYS A 49 -1.79 4.51 -1.55
N LEU A 50 -0.55 4.26 -1.17
CA LEU A 50 -0.21 3.52 0.03
C LEU A 50 0.41 4.46 1.06
N PHE A 51 -0.04 4.36 2.30
CA PHE A 51 0.42 5.17 3.41
C PHE A 51 0.83 4.29 4.57
N LEU A 52 1.82 4.77 5.33
CA LEU A 52 2.25 4.19 6.59
C LEU A 52 2.18 5.24 7.70
N ARG A 53 1.62 4.87 8.85
CA ARG A 53 1.56 5.70 10.06
C ARG A 53 2.06 4.88 11.26
N LYS A 54 2.81 5.52 12.16
CA LYS A 54 3.16 4.91 13.46
C LYS A 54 2.05 5.16 14.49
N LEU A 55 1.60 4.11 15.17
CA LEU A 55 0.58 4.13 16.22
C LEU A 55 1.11 3.48 17.49
N GLY A 56 1.44 4.27 18.52
CA GLY A 56 1.99 3.73 19.77
C GLY A 56 3.22 2.84 19.54
N SER A 57 3.11 1.57 19.91
CA SER A 57 4.13 0.54 19.70
C SER A 57 4.05 -0.17 18.34
N GLY A 58 3.03 0.10 17.51
CA GLY A 58 2.80 -0.56 16.23
C GLY A 58 2.73 0.41 15.04
N PHE A 59 2.34 -0.12 13.88
CA PHE A 59 2.17 0.64 12.64
C PHE A 59 0.81 0.36 12.01
N GLN A 60 0.33 1.31 11.22
CA GLN A 60 -0.88 1.21 10.43
C GLN A 60 -0.53 1.44 8.96
N GLU A 61 -0.89 0.47 8.13
CA GLU A 61 -0.85 0.62 6.68
C GLU A 61 -2.24 1.00 6.17
N THR A 62 -2.29 1.99 5.28
CA THR A 62 -3.53 2.51 4.72
C THR A 62 -3.41 2.56 3.20
N SER A 63 -4.35 1.96 2.49
CA SER A 63 -4.49 2.10 1.05
C SER A 63 -5.72 2.95 0.72
N LYS A 64 -5.53 3.99 -0.10
CA LYS A 64 -6.61 4.86 -0.59
C LYS A 64 -6.82 4.58 -2.07
N HIS A 65 -8.04 4.24 -2.46
CA HIS A 65 -8.42 3.86 -3.82
C HIS A 65 -9.32 4.93 -4.43
N TYR A 66 -8.93 5.43 -5.61
CA TYR A 66 -9.61 6.52 -6.30
C TYR A 66 -10.42 6.00 -7.48
N VAL A 67 -11.71 6.32 -7.48
CA VAL A 67 -12.70 5.81 -8.44
C VAL A 67 -13.55 6.97 -8.93
N LYS A 68 -13.95 6.94 -10.20
CA LYS A 68 -14.99 7.85 -10.72
C LYS A 68 -16.35 7.16 -10.77
N ASP A 69 -17.39 7.87 -10.32
CA ASP A 69 -18.77 7.41 -10.49
C ASP A 69 -19.31 7.67 -11.92
N HIS A 70 -20.59 7.38 -12.16
CA HIS A 70 -21.22 7.62 -13.48
C HIS A 70 -21.33 9.11 -13.84
N ASN A 71 -21.17 10.00 -12.87
CA ASN A 71 -21.29 11.45 -13.04
C ASN A 71 -19.90 12.12 -13.03
N ASP A 72 -18.83 11.36 -13.30
CA ASP A 72 -17.44 11.82 -13.28
C ASP A 72 -16.95 12.36 -11.92
N ARG A 73 -17.66 12.08 -10.82
CA ARG A 73 -17.25 12.53 -9.49
C ARG A 73 -16.24 11.57 -8.89
N TRP A 74 -15.21 12.14 -8.28
CA TRP A 74 -14.19 11.38 -7.58
C TRP A 74 -14.71 10.86 -6.24
N ASN A 75 -14.52 9.56 -6.03
CA ASN A 75 -14.78 8.87 -4.78
C ASN A 75 -13.48 8.23 -4.28
N GLU A 76 -13.26 8.30 -2.98
CA GLU A 76 -12.13 7.66 -2.30
C GLU A 76 -12.66 6.51 -1.42
N THR A 77 -12.04 5.34 -1.53
CA THR A 77 -12.27 4.22 -0.61
C THR A 77 -10.97 3.94 0.15
N VAL A 78 -11.05 3.91 1.47
CA VAL A 78 -9.89 3.74 2.34
C VAL A 78 -9.92 2.36 2.99
N THR A 79 -8.85 1.59 2.84
CA THR A 79 -8.65 0.29 3.51
C THR A 79 -7.45 0.39 4.44
N THR A 80 -7.60 -0.02 5.70
CA THR A 80 -6.52 0.03 6.69
C THR A 80 -6.22 -1.35 7.25
N ARG A 81 -4.95 -1.62 7.59
CA ARG A 81 -4.56 -2.75 8.43
C ARG A 81 -3.57 -2.31 9.50
N GLU A 82 -3.60 -3.01 10.63
CA GLU A 82 -2.60 -2.89 11.68
C GLU A 82 -1.46 -3.88 11.42
N VAL A 83 -0.23 -3.45 11.69
CA VAL A 83 1.01 -4.19 11.45
C VAL A 83 1.91 -4.07 12.67
N SER A 84 2.53 -5.18 13.09
CA SER A 84 3.45 -5.17 14.22
C SER A 84 4.72 -4.39 13.90
N ALA A 85 5.32 -3.75 14.91
CA ALA A 85 6.60 -3.06 14.72
C ALA A 85 7.76 -3.98 14.32
N ASP A 86 7.67 -5.28 14.63
CA ASP A 86 8.68 -6.27 14.24
C ASP A 86 8.57 -6.67 12.77
N GLU A 87 7.37 -6.54 12.19
CA GLU A 87 7.10 -6.82 10.77
C GLU A 87 7.53 -5.66 9.87
N VAL A 88 7.64 -4.45 10.43
CA VAL A 88 8.11 -3.26 9.70
C VAL A 88 9.64 -3.16 9.78
N PRO A 89 10.36 -3.23 8.64
CA PRO A 89 11.82 -3.15 8.64
C PRO A 89 12.36 -1.82 9.20
N PRO A 90 13.54 -1.81 9.85
CA PRO A 90 14.10 -0.63 10.49
C PRO A 90 14.17 0.61 9.58
N GLU A 91 14.53 0.43 8.31
CA GLU A 91 14.61 1.49 7.31
C GLU A 91 13.24 2.17 7.10
N ILE A 92 12.16 1.39 7.06
CA ILE A 92 10.80 1.89 6.86
C ILE A 92 10.25 2.52 8.16
N ARG A 93 10.60 1.96 9.32
CA ARG A 93 10.23 2.53 10.64
C ARG A 93 10.74 3.95 10.81
N GLN A 94 11.93 4.25 10.31
CA GLN A 94 12.53 5.59 10.40
C GLN A 94 11.77 6.63 9.58
N MET A 95 11.05 6.21 8.53
CA MET A 95 10.28 7.11 7.68
C MET A 95 8.96 7.56 8.33
N ALA A 96 8.41 6.74 9.22
CA ALA A 96 7.12 7.00 9.87
C ALA A 96 7.28 7.78 11.19
N HIS A 97 6.44 8.80 11.37
CA HIS A 97 6.35 9.57 12.61
C HIS A 97 5.00 9.35 13.29
N MET A 98 4.96 9.48 14.62
CA MET A 98 3.74 9.32 15.39
C MET A 98 2.68 10.34 14.94
N GLY A 99 1.47 9.87 14.68
CA GLY A 99 0.33 10.71 14.27
C GLY A 99 0.38 11.20 12.82
N VAL A 100 1.49 11.01 12.08
CA VAL A 100 1.65 11.51 10.71
C VAL A 100 1.57 10.35 9.72
N GLU A 101 0.63 10.46 8.77
CA GLU A 101 0.55 9.58 7.59
C GLU A 101 1.67 9.94 6.62
N ARG A 102 2.47 8.95 6.18
CA ARG A 102 3.46 9.11 5.11
C ARG A 102 3.05 8.32 3.89
N ASP A 103 3.03 8.96 2.73
CA ASP A 103 2.84 8.30 1.43
C ASP A 103 4.10 7.49 1.13
N ILE A 104 3.96 6.17 1.04
CA ILE A 104 5.04 5.22 0.75
C ILE A 104 4.90 4.58 -0.65
N THR A 105 4.11 5.22 -1.52
CA THR A 105 3.82 4.70 -2.86
C THR A 105 5.08 4.62 -3.73
N ASN A 106 5.98 5.59 -3.60
CA ASN A 106 7.19 5.65 -4.42
C ASN A 106 8.22 4.59 -4.00
N GLU A 107 8.30 4.32 -2.71
CA GLU A 107 9.16 3.32 -2.09
C GLU A 107 8.73 1.93 -2.53
N LEU A 108 7.41 1.67 -2.50
CA LEU A 108 6.85 0.45 -3.09
C LEU A 108 7.20 0.35 -4.58
N ALA A 109 7.04 1.44 -5.34
CA ALA A 109 7.34 1.44 -6.78
C ALA A 109 8.82 1.16 -7.08
N ALA A 110 9.74 1.77 -6.34
CA ALA A 110 11.18 1.54 -6.47
C ALA A 110 11.54 0.07 -6.20
N LYS A 111 10.88 -0.54 -5.22
CA LYS A 111 11.04 -1.96 -4.87
C LYS A 111 10.47 -2.92 -5.92
N LEU A 112 9.53 -2.48 -6.75
CA LEU A 112 8.95 -3.32 -7.81
C LEU A 112 9.75 -3.30 -9.11
N HIS A 113 10.61 -2.30 -9.30
CA HIS A 113 11.40 -2.09 -10.51
C HIS A 113 12.89 -2.45 -10.37
N THR A 114 13.32 -2.87 -9.18
CA THR A 114 14.66 -3.43 -8.93
C THR A 114 14.60 -4.94 -9.16
#